data_AF-A0A6S7HU29-F1
#
_entry.id   AF-A0A6S7HU29-F1
#
_cell.length_a   1.000
_cell.length_b   1.000
_cell.length_c   1.000
_cell.angle_alpha   90.00
_cell.angle_beta   90.00
_cell.angle_gamma   90.00
#
_symmetry.space_group_name_H-M   'P 1'
#
loop_
_entity.id
_entity.type
_entity.pdbx_description
1 polymer ?
#
loop_
_entity_poly.entity_id
_entity_poly.type
_entity_poly.pdbx_seq_one_letter_code
_entity_poly.pdbx_strand_id
1 'polypeptide(L)'
;MAAFGKETITKAAELLQRASTILLSVNENLSETNFRSTATNAGTPGTSAATAIAVLLGSSSSKKEKTLRSSEKKTFEFSLLRAPEVDSDGEEEDSLRKDYVINRVIDEIPATVCDPTEMLRFLQKKILLGRDLDVSDVSSELSGDTNYISVDRDNILETTFSELNNVIDPRITFEVQFYGEQAEDRRGSRKEWIRLCNQKIQLKYFEQGLKEHLASDYFYIGQMAAITLLQNGQSPVYFPETVLQNVFTGPYPSTHPCISNLQKGLDTLGIHTVGRKFSQFLHHFRPSENAKLSVKKLLHLLIPKFSEKGSNSLKY
;
A
#
# COMPACT_ATOMS: atom_id res chain seq x y z
N MET A 1 -49.75 -6.44 15.82
CA MET A 1 -48.30 -6.31 15.57
C MET A 1 -47.73 -7.24 14.48
N ALA A 2 -48.51 -8.13 13.83
CA ALA A 2 -47.98 -9.03 12.78
C ALA A 2 -48.24 -8.58 11.32
N ALA A 3 -49.01 -7.49 11.11
CA ALA A 3 -49.39 -7.04 9.76
C ALA A 3 -48.36 -6.09 9.12
N PHE A 4 -47.59 -5.34 9.93
CA PHE A 4 -46.67 -4.29 9.45
C PHE A 4 -45.40 -4.86 8.79
N GLY A 5 -44.96 -6.07 9.19
CA GLY A 5 -43.77 -6.70 8.62
C GLY A 5 -43.98 -7.32 7.24
N LYS A 6 -45.21 -7.77 6.93
CA LYS A 6 -45.49 -8.41 5.62
C LYS A 6 -45.52 -7.40 4.48
N GLU A 7 -46.08 -6.21 4.70
CA GLU A 7 -46.17 -5.19 3.65
C GLU A 7 -44.80 -4.66 3.22
N THR A 8 -43.88 -4.50 4.19
CA THR A 8 -42.50 -4.05 3.93
C THR A 8 -41.70 -5.10 3.15
N ILE A 9 -41.88 -6.38 3.46
CA ILE A 9 -41.21 -7.48 2.74
C ILE A 9 -41.75 -7.60 1.31
N THR A 10 -43.05 -7.43 1.09
CA THR A 10 -43.64 -7.46 -0.25
C THR A 10 -43.15 -6.29 -1.12
N LYS A 11 -43.06 -5.08 -0.55
CA LYS A 11 -42.52 -3.90 -1.25
C LYS A 11 -41.04 -4.06 -1.60
N ALA A 12 -40.24 -4.67 -0.72
CA ALA A 12 -38.83 -4.97 -1.00
C ALA A 12 -38.69 -6.00 -2.15
N ALA A 13 -39.56 -7.02 -2.19
CA ALA A 13 -39.56 -8.02 -3.26
C ALA A 13 -39.95 -7.43 -4.63
N GLU A 14 -40.93 -6.52 -4.68
CA GLU A 14 -41.30 -5.81 -5.92
C GLU A 14 -40.18 -4.91 -6.43
N LEU A 15 -39.47 -4.21 -5.53
CA LEU A 15 -38.34 -3.35 -5.91
C LEU A 15 -37.17 -4.18 -6.49
N LEU A 16 -36.89 -5.34 -5.91
CA LEU A 16 -35.86 -6.25 -6.44
C LEU A 16 -36.24 -6.84 -7.80
N GLN A 17 -37.51 -7.18 -8.02
CA GLN A 17 -37.98 -7.61 -9.33
C GLN A 17 -37.87 -6.50 -10.38
N ARG A 18 -38.24 -5.26 -10.04
CA ARG A 18 -38.10 -4.12 -10.96
C ARG A 18 -36.64 -3.84 -11.30
N ALA A 19 -35.73 -3.90 -10.31
CA ALA A 19 -34.31 -3.73 -10.55
C ALA A 19 -33.75 -4.82 -11.48
N SER A 20 -34.17 -6.07 -11.32
CA SER A 20 -33.79 -7.18 -12.20
C SER A 20 -34.27 -6.97 -13.64
N THR A 21 -35.52 -6.54 -13.83
CA THR A 21 -36.06 -6.26 -15.17
C THR A 21 -35.33 -5.09 -15.86
N ILE A 22 -34.93 -4.06 -15.12
CA ILE A 22 -34.14 -2.94 -15.66
C ILE A 22 -32.74 -3.40 -16.06
N LEU A 23 -32.09 -4.24 -15.25
CA LEU A 23 -30.76 -4.76 -15.59
C LEU A 23 -30.79 -5.65 -16.84
N LEU A 24 -31.86 -6.43 -17.02
CA LEU A 24 -32.04 -7.25 -18.21
C LEU A 24 -32.32 -6.41 -19.46
N SER A 25 -33.09 -5.32 -19.35
CA SER A 25 -33.34 -4.43 -20.50
C SER A 25 -32.15 -3.54 -20.86
N VAL A 26 -31.28 -3.21 -19.91
CA VAL A 26 -30.01 -2.50 -20.18
C VAL A 26 -29.03 -3.44 -20.92
N ASN A 27 -29.06 -4.74 -20.62
CA ASN A 27 -28.20 -5.71 -21.29
C ASN A 27 -28.63 -6.00 -22.75
N GLU A 28 -29.94 -5.92 -23.06
CA GLU A 28 -30.45 -6.05 -24.43
C GLU A 28 -30.16 -4.81 -25.30
N ASN A 29 -30.05 -3.62 -24.72
CA ASN A 29 -29.70 -2.41 -25.47
C ASN A 29 -28.20 -2.28 -25.79
N LEU A 30 -27.34 -3.04 -25.10
CA LEU A 30 -25.90 -3.07 -25.37
C LEU A 30 -25.51 -4.04 -26.49
N SER A 31 -26.41 -4.94 -26.91
CA SER A 31 -26.17 -5.88 -28.01
C SER A 31 -26.63 -5.38 -29.38
N GLU A 32 -27.41 -4.29 -29.48
CA GLU A 32 -27.93 -3.79 -30.76
C GLU A 32 -27.11 -2.65 -31.42
N THR A 33 -26.06 -2.12 -30.77
CA THR A 33 -25.35 -0.91 -31.27
C THR A 33 -23.98 -1.12 -31.90
N ASN A 34 -23.55 -2.35 -32.18
CA ASN A 34 -22.32 -2.59 -32.94
C ASN A 34 -22.48 -3.73 -33.93
N PHE A 35 -22.79 -3.42 -35.20
CA PHE A 35 -22.20 -4.06 -36.39
C PHE A 35 -22.76 -3.46 -37.69
N ARG A 36 -22.04 -2.49 -38.27
CA ARG A 36 -22.08 -2.21 -39.71
C ARG A 36 -20.69 -1.83 -40.20
N SER A 37 -19.94 -2.82 -40.71
CA SER A 37 -19.11 -2.74 -41.93
C SER A 37 -18.37 -4.06 -42.22
N THR A 38 -18.89 -4.77 -43.23
CA THR A 38 -18.22 -5.47 -44.37
C THR A 38 -16.95 -6.33 -44.18
N ALA A 39 -17.17 -7.66 -44.31
CA ALA A 39 -16.51 -8.68 -45.17
C ALA A 39 -14.97 -8.67 -45.38
N THR A 40 -14.23 -9.78 -45.21
CA THR A 40 -14.29 -11.02 -46.04
C THR A 40 -13.46 -12.18 -45.45
N ASN A 41 -13.98 -13.42 -45.61
CA ASN A 41 -13.33 -14.76 -45.75
C ASN A 41 -12.40 -15.30 -44.63
N ALA A 42 -12.37 -16.58 -44.23
CA ALA A 42 -13.13 -17.81 -44.48
C ALA A 42 -12.63 -18.88 -43.46
N GLY A 43 -13.47 -19.83 -43.03
CA GLY A 43 -13.01 -21.08 -42.38
C GLY A 43 -13.76 -21.50 -41.10
N THR A 44 -14.81 -22.31 -41.27
CA THR A 44 -15.59 -23.10 -40.27
C THR A 44 -14.85 -24.39 -39.83
N PRO A 45 -15.40 -25.26 -38.95
CA PRO A 45 -16.13 -25.04 -37.68
C PRO A 45 -15.68 -26.00 -36.53
N GLY A 46 -16.09 -25.73 -35.28
CA GLY A 46 -15.99 -26.69 -34.17
C GLY A 46 -16.86 -26.34 -32.96
N THR A 47 -18.08 -26.90 -32.95
CA THR A 47 -19.02 -27.25 -31.85
C THR A 47 -18.42 -27.29 -30.43
N SER A 48 -19.06 -26.95 -29.30
CA SER A 48 -20.46 -27.14 -28.87
C SER A 48 -20.75 -26.32 -27.60
N ALA A 49 -22.02 -25.93 -27.44
CA ALA A 49 -22.60 -25.27 -26.26
C ALA A 49 -23.25 -26.27 -25.27
N ALA A 50 -23.77 -25.68 -24.17
CA ALA A 50 -24.79 -26.15 -23.22
C ALA A 50 -24.32 -27.01 -22.02
N THR A 51 -24.47 -26.63 -20.74
CA THR A 51 -25.63 -26.27 -19.88
C THR A 51 -25.85 -27.40 -18.86
N ALA A 52 -25.83 -27.12 -17.55
CA ALA A 52 -26.82 -27.58 -16.56
C ALA A 52 -26.44 -27.20 -15.11
N ILE A 53 -27.51 -26.99 -14.34
CA ILE A 53 -27.64 -26.37 -13.02
C ILE A 53 -27.92 -27.43 -11.94
N ALA A 54 -27.44 -27.16 -10.72
CA ALA A 54 -27.90 -27.57 -9.37
C ALA A 54 -27.99 -29.06 -8.99
N VAL A 55 -27.49 -29.39 -7.78
CA VAL A 55 -28.26 -30.02 -6.68
C VAL A 55 -27.69 -29.62 -5.30
N LEU A 56 -28.63 -29.46 -4.38
CA LEU A 56 -28.70 -29.05 -2.98
C LEU A 56 -28.13 -30.01 -1.90
N LEU A 57 -27.85 -29.41 -0.72
CA LEU A 57 -28.04 -29.87 0.67
C LEU A 57 -27.09 -30.92 1.29
N GLY A 58 -26.67 -30.64 2.55
CA GLY A 58 -26.35 -31.71 3.50
C GLY A 58 -25.40 -31.37 4.65
N SER A 59 -25.97 -30.85 5.74
CA SER A 59 -25.50 -30.73 7.13
C SER A 59 -24.55 -31.83 7.66
N SER A 60 -23.63 -31.50 8.57
CA SER A 60 -23.63 -32.03 9.95
C SER A 60 -22.38 -31.69 10.77
N SER A 61 -22.64 -31.53 12.07
CA SER A 61 -21.79 -31.12 13.18
C SER A 61 -20.98 -32.29 13.76
N SER A 62 -19.79 -32.01 14.34
CA SER A 62 -19.35 -32.77 15.53
C SER A 62 -18.31 -32.01 16.37
N LYS A 63 -18.66 -31.86 17.65
CA LYS A 63 -17.85 -31.40 18.79
C LYS A 63 -16.65 -32.33 19.04
N LYS A 64 -15.53 -31.77 19.53
CA LYS A 64 -14.66 -32.45 20.50
C LYS A 64 -13.97 -31.44 21.43
N GLU A 65 -14.38 -31.50 22.69
CA GLU A 65 -13.76 -30.91 23.88
C GLU A 65 -12.55 -31.76 24.31
N LYS A 66 -11.43 -31.12 24.69
CA LYS A 66 -10.48 -31.66 25.68
C LYS A 66 -9.51 -30.58 26.22
N THR A 67 -9.87 -30.08 27.39
CA THR A 67 -9.07 -29.81 28.61
C THR A 67 -7.59 -29.39 28.51
N LEU A 68 -7.39 -28.09 28.78
CA LEU A 68 -6.45 -27.45 29.73
C LEU A 68 -5.19 -28.21 30.19
N ARG A 69 -4.00 -27.66 29.84
CA ARG A 69 -2.85 -27.53 30.75
C ARG A 69 -2.16 -26.18 30.53
N SER A 70 -2.01 -25.46 31.63
CA SER A 70 -1.47 -24.13 31.80
C SER A 70 0.04 -24.05 31.57
N SER A 71 0.49 -23.05 30.82
CA SER A 71 1.80 -22.45 31.00
C SER A 71 1.67 -20.94 30.82
N GLU A 72 1.87 -20.23 31.93
CA GLU A 72 1.73 -18.78 32.08
C GLU A 72 2.59 -18.03 31.06
N LYS A 73 1.93 -17.31 30.15
CA LYS A 73 2.54 -16.19 29.42
C LYS A 73 1.87 -14.93 29.95
N LYS A 74 2.68 -14.04 30.51
CA LYS A 74 2.25 -12.71 30.99
C LYS A 74 1.62 -11.94 29.83
N THR A 75 0.29 -11.97 29.78
CA THR A 75 -0.52 -11.05 29.00
C THR A 75 -0.36 -9.67 29.64
N PHE A 76 0.26 -8.75 28.90
CA PHE A 76 0.14 -7.33 29.21
C PHE A 76 -1.30 -6.93 28.90
N GLU A 77 -2.10 -6.74 29.95
CA GLU A 77 -3.39 -6.08 29.81
C GLU A 77 -3.15 -4.64 29.35
N PHE A 78 -3.65 -4.32 28.16
CA PHE A 78 -3.88 -2.95 27.73
C PHE A 78 -5.19 -2.50 28.38
N SER A 79 -5.16 -2.29 29.70
CA SER A 79 -6.31 -1.76 30.41
C SER A 79 -6.61 -0.36 29.84
N LEU A 80 -7.77 -0.24 29.20
CA LEU A 80 -8.36 1.00 28.71
C LEU A 80 -8.16 2.13 29.73
N LEU A 81 -7.34 3.12 29.37
CA LEU A 81 -7.32 4.40 30.08
C LEU A 81 -8.57 5.18 29.65
N ARG A 82 -9.60 5.07 30.49
CA ARG A 82 -10.78 5.94 30.52
C ARG A 82 -10.32 7.40 30.70
N ALA A 83 -10.62 8.25 29.72
CA ALA A 83 -10.61 9.71 29.81
C ALA A 83 -11.97 10.23 29.29
N PRO A 84 -12.39 11.46 29.62
CA PRO A 84 -13.81 11.82 29.77
C PRO A 84 -14.54 11.84 28.43
N GLU A 85 -15.72 11.22 28.41
CA GLU A 85 -16.67 11.28 27.30
C GLU A 85 -17.11 12.75 27.12
N VAL A 86 -16.65 13.38 26.04
CA VAL A 86 -17.17 14.63 25.53
C VAL A 86 -17.56 14.36 24.08
N ASP A 87 -18.86 14.41 23.81
CA ASP A 87 -19.45 14.20 22.49
C ASP A 87 -18.88 15.22 21.49
N SER A 88 -17.90 14.79 20.70
CA SER A 88 -17.29 15.55 19.60
C SER A 88 -17.12 14.61 18.41
N ASP A 89 -17.32 15.13 17.20
CA ASP A 89 -17.30 14.38 15.94
C ASP A 89 -16.13 13.37 15.88
N GLY A 90 -16.45 12.08 15.80
CA GLY A 90 -15.52 10.98 16.08
C GLY A 90 -14.27 10.88 15.21
N GLU A 91 -14.20 11.62 14.09
CA GLU A 91 -13.03 11.66 13.21
C GLU A 91 -11.88 12.51 13.79
N GLU A 92 -12.19 13.64 14.45
CA GLU A 92 -11.17 14.51 15.03
C GLU A 92 -10.56 13.87 16.29
N GLU A 93 -11.39 13.20 17.10
CA GLU A 93 -10.94 12.47 18.28
C GLU A 93 -10.03 11.28 17.92
N ASP A 94 -10.35 10.53 16.87
CA ASP A 94 -9.53 9.41 16.41
C ASP A 94 -8.21 9.87 15.78
N SER A 95 -8.18 11.01 15.08
CA SER A 95 -6.93 11.61 14.59
C SER A 95 -6.02 12.02 15.75
N LEU A 96 -6.56 12.72 16.75
CA LEU A 96 -5.81 13.14 17.95
C LEU A 96 -5.26 11.95 18.72
N ARG A 97 -6.02 10.85 18.81
CA ARG A 97 -5.56 9.60 19.42
C ARG A 97 -4.42 8.96 18.63
N LYS A 98 -4.49 8.94 17.29
CA LYS A 98 -3.41 8.42 16.43
C LYS A 98 -2.12 9.22 16.64
N ASP A 99 -2.21 10.53 16.61
CA ASP A 99 -1.07 11.44 16.81
C ASP A 99 -0.46 11.27 18.20
N TYR A 100 -1.30 11.11 19.24
CA TYR A 100 -0.83 10.85 20.60
C TYR A 100 -0.03 9.54 20.70
N VAL A 101 -0.53 8.46 20.08
CA VAL A 101 0.15 7.16 20.08
C VAL A 101 1.50 7.25 19.36
N ILE A 102 1.53 7.88 18.18
CA ILE A 102 2.75 8.05 17.39
C ILE A 102 3.78 8.86 18.17
N ASN A 103 3.39 10.01 18.70
CA ASN A 103 4.30 10.88 19.46
C ASN A 103 4.87 10.17 20.69
N ARG A 104 4.04 9.42 21.43
CA ARG A 104 4.49 8.61 22.54
C ARG A 104 5.51 7.55 22.13
N VAL A 105 5.28 6.85 21.01
CA VAL A 105 6.24 5.86 20.48
C VAL A 105 7.57 6.52 20.12
N ILE A 106 7.54 7.71 19.53
CA ILE A 106 8.74 8.49 19.17
C ILE A 106 9.52 8.95 20.41
N ASP A 107 8.84 9.23 21.51
CA ASP A 107 9.46 9.57 22.79
C ASP A 107 10.02 8.34 23.54
N GLU A 108 9.50 7.15 23.26
CA GLU A 108 10.01 5.87 23.79
C GLU A 108 11.29 5.39 23.09
N ILE A 109 11.74 6.03 21.99
CA ILE A 109 12.99 5.65 21.31
C ILE A 109 14.17 5.83 22.27
N PRO A 110 14.91 4.75 22.62
CA PRO A 110 16.01 4.86 23.56
C PRO A 110 17.13 5.75 23.01
N ALA A 111 17.71 6.60 23.86
CA ALA A 111 18.83 7.46 23.49
C ALA A 111 20.08 6.68 23.04
N THR A 112 20.16 5.38 23.34
CA THR A 112 21.23 4.47 22.92
C THR A 112 21.08 4.00 21.48
N VAL A 113 19.89 4.12 20.87
CA VAL A 113 19.65 3.72 19.48
C VAL A 113 20.17 4.82 18.55
N CYS A 114 21.45 4.71 18.19
CA CYS A 114 22.09 5.61 17.25
C CYS A 114 21.99 5.12 15.80
N ASP A 115 21.77 3.81 15.60
CA ASP A 115 21.70 3.23 14.25
C ASP A 115 20.35 3.52 13.58
N PRO A 116 20.32 4.13 12.38
CA PRO A 116 19.08 4.45 11.68
C PRO A 116 18.23 3.21 11.39
N THR A 117 18.82 2.06 11.11
CA THR A 117 18.10 0.83 10.78
C THR A 117 17.47 0.21 12.03
N GLU A 118 18.15 0.21 13.18
CA GLU A 118 17.56 -0.20 14.46
C GLU A 118 16.39 0.69 14.86
N MET A 119 16.52 2.00 14.69
CA MET A 119 15.43 2.95 14.92
C MET A 119 14.23 2.65 14.01
N LEU A 120 14.46 2.37 12.73
CA LEU A 120 13.38 1.99 11.81
C LEU A 120 12.70 0.70 12.27
N ARG A 121 13.46 -0.34 12.65
CA ARG A 121 12.88 -1.59 13.16
C ARG A 121 12.06 -1.39 14.43
N PHE A 122 12.49 -0.50 15.31
CA PHE A 122 11.73 -0.13 16.50
C PHE A 122 10.38 0.50 16.12
N LEU A 123 10.39 1.47 15.21
CA LEU A 123 9.18 2.13 14.71
C LEU A 123 8.23 1.13 14.04
N GLN A 124 8.76 0.27 13.17
CA GLN A 124 7.99 -0.78 12.50
C GLN A 124 7.26 -1.66 13.50
N LYS A 125 7.93 -2.10 14.56
CA LYS A 125 7.36 -2.95 15.61
C LYS A 125 6.29 -2.26 16.45
N LYS A 126 6.38 -0.94 16.62
CA LYS A 126 5.53 -0.17 17.56
C LYS A 126 4.38 0.57 16.87
N ILE A 127 4.55 0.96 15.62
CA ILE A 127 3.58 1.74 14.85
C ILE A 127 2.69 0.84 14.01
N LEU A 128 3.24 -0.20 13.38
CA LEU A 128 2.46 -1.04 12.48
C LEU A 128 1.52 -1.99 13.22
N LEU A 129 0.40 -2.23 12.58
CA LEU A 129 -0.70 -3.08 13.05
C LEU A 129 -1.05 -4.11 11.97
N GLY A 130 -1.83 -5.11 12.37
CA GLY A 130 -2.36 -6.12 11.45
C GLY A 130 -1.35 -7.23 11.14
N ARG A 131 -1.41 -7.75 9.91
CA ARG A 131 -0.58 -8.88 9.46
C ARG A 131 0.91 -8.55 9.58
N ASP A 132 1.69 -9.49 10.12
CA ASP A 132 3.16 -9.37 10.22
C ASP A 132 3.78 -9.02 8.86
N LEU A 133 4.97 -8.41 8.81
CA LEU A 133 5.61 -7.97 7.56
C LEU A 133 6.45 -9.05 6.84
N ASP A 134 7.01 -10.01 7.57
CA ASP A 134 7.82 -11.11 7.04
C ASP A 134 7.25 -12.45 7.54
N VAL A 135 7.21 -13.47 6.69
CA VAL A 135 6.84 -14.84 7.08
C VAL A 135 8.12 -15.67 7.04
N SER A 136 8.49 -16.27 8.18
CA SER A 136 9.65 -17.15 8.28
C SER A 136 9.37 -18.58 7.82
N ASP A 137 8.09 -18.97 7.68
CA ASP A 137 7.67 -20.33 7.31
C ASP A 137 6.56 -20.30 6.25
N VAL A 138 6.82 -20.81 5.05
CA VAL A 138 5.88 -20.82 3.91
C VAL A 138 4.58 -21.60 4.23
N SER A 139 4.61 -22.45 5.25
CA SER A 139 3.47 -23.24 5.69
C SER A 139 2.57 -22.56 6.73
N SER A 140 2.99 -21.41 7.28
CA SER A 140 2.18 -20.69 8.27
C SER A 140 1.01 -19.97 7.61
N GLU A 141 -0.16 -20.04 8.23
CA GLU A 141 -1.35 -19.29 7.82
C GLU A 141 -1.09 -17.78 7.89
N LEU A 142 -1.53 -17.05 6.86
CA LEU A 142 -1.50 -15.59 6.84
C LEU A 142 -2.62 -15.07 7.75
N SER A 143 -2.26 -14.66 8.97
CA SER A 143 -3.21 -14.15 9.97
C SER A 143 -2.98 -12.66 10.24
N GLY A 144 -4.07 -11.95 10.55
CA GLY A 144 -4.07 -10.52 10.89
C GLY A 144 -4.75 -9.66 9.82
N ASP A 145 -5.28 -8.53 10.30
CA ASP A 145 -6.00 -7.56 9.48
C ASP A 145 -5.09 -6.89 8.45
N THR A 146 -5.66 -6.53 7.31
CA THR A 146 -4.95 -5.85 6.21
C THR A 146 -5.79 -4.77 5.57
N ASN A 147 -5.12 -3.71 5.11
CA ASN A 147 -5.68 -2.77 4.15
C ASN A 147 -5.59 -3.39 2.77
N TYR A 148 -6.70 -3.96 2.29
CA TYR A 148 -6.78 -4.45 0.92
C TYR A 148 -6.87 -3.28 -0.05
N ILE A 149 -5.99 -3.24 -1.04
CA ILE A 149 -6.03 -2.28 -2.14
C ILE A 149 -5.90 -3.00 -3.48
N SER A 150 -6.58 -2.46 -4.49
CA SER A 150 -6.50 -2.95 -5.86
C SER A 150 -5.89 -1.88 -6.77
N VAL A 151 -4.81 -2.21 -7.47
CA VAL A 151 -4.05 -1.22 -8.25
C VAL A 151 -3.80 -1.67 -9.68
N ASP A 152 -3.75 -0.70 -10.59
CA ASP A 152 -3.39 -0.92 -11.99
C ASP A 152 -1.88 -0.78 -12.17
N ARG A 153 -1.23 -1.77 -12.78
CA ARG A 153 0.21 -1.72 -13.05
C ARG A 153 0.57 -0.59 -14.03
N ASP A 154 -0.30 -0.33 -15.01
CA ASP A 154 -0.06 0.68 -16.04
C ASP A 154 -0.35 2.09 -15.55
N ASN A 155 -1.29 2.23 -14.60
CA ASN A 155 -1.68 3.49 -13.98
C ASN A 155 -1.41 3.57 -12.46
N ILE A 156 -0.27 3.01 -12.04
CA ILE A 156 0.03 2.70 -10.65
C ILE A 156 -0.13 3.86 -9.67
N LEU A 157 0.24 5.09 -10.04
CA LEU A 157 0.17 6.22 -9.12
C LEU A 157 -1.26 6.72 -8.94
N GLU A 158 -2.04 6.81 -10.02
CA GLU A 158 -3.41 7.32 -9.95
C GLU A 158 -4.29 6.37 -9.15
N THR A 159 -4.23 5.07 -9.44
CA THR A 159 -5.00 4.08 -8.68
C THR A 159 -4.52 3.99 -7.24
N THR A 160 -3.21 4.06 -6.99
CA THR A 160 -2.69 4.06 -5.60
C THR A 160 -3.20 5.26 -4.81
N PHE A 161 -3.17 6.47 -5.38
CA PHE A 161 -3.63 7.66 -4.65
C PHE A 161 -5.13 7.62 -4.40
N SER A 162 -5.91 7.08 -5.35
CA SER A 162 -7.34 6.85 -5.16
C SER A 162 -7.61 5.84 -4.04
N GLU A 163 -6.89 4.73 -4.00
CA GLU A 163 -7.01 3.71 -2.95
C GLU A 163 -6.60 4.28 -1.57
N LEU A 164 -5.47 4.98 -1.48
CA LEU A 164 -4.98 5.57 -0.24
C LEU A 164 -5.92 6.63 0.34
N ASN A 165 -6.62 7.38 -0.52
CA ASN A 165 -7.64 8.34 -0.06
C ASN A 165 -8.77 7.67 0.74
N ASN A 166 -9.00 6.37 0.52
CA ASN A 166 -10.04 5.61 1.20
C ASN A 166 -9.51 4.79 2.39
N VAL A 167 -8.20 4.84 2.66
CA VAL A 167 -7.57 4.12 3.78
C VAL A 167 -7.78 4.89 5.07
N ILE A 168 -8.50 4.28 6.03
CA ILE A 168 -8.79 4.89 7.33
C ILE A 168 -7.56 4.88 8.25
N ASP A 169 -6.84 3.76 8.31
CA ASP A 169 -5.65 3.62 9.14
C ASP A 169 -4.47 3.02 8.35
N PRO A 170 -3.52 3.86 7.88
CA PRO A 170 -2.37 3.40 7.10
C PRO A 170 -1.34 2.62 7.92
N ARG A 171 -1.54 2.49 9.25
CA ARG A 171 -0.70 1.65 10.11
C ARG A 171 -0.98 0.16 9.92
N ILE A 172 -2.17 -0.18 9.44
CA ILE A 172 -2.53 -1.57 9.12
C ILE A 172 -1.77 -1.99 7.85
N THR A 173 -1.14 -3.17 7.91
CA THR A 173 -0.38 -3.73 6.79
C THR A 173 -1.20 -3.80 5.50
N PHE A 174 -0.60 -3.42 4.36
CA PHE A 174 -1.28 -3.51 3.06
C PHE A 174 -1.24 -4.93 2.46
N GLU A 175 -2.38 -5.34 1.93
CA GLU A 175 -2.55 -6.48 1.01
C GLU A 175 -2.84 -5.90 -0.38
N VAL A 176 -1.99 -6.21 -1.36
CA VAL A 176 -2.04 -5.54 -2.67
C VAL A 176 -2.39 -6.54 -3.76
N GLN A 177 -3.45 -6.22 -4.51
CA GLN A 177 -3.87 -6.97 -5.68
C GLN A 177 -3.67 -6.12 -6.95
N PHE A 178 -3.02 -6.69 -7.97
CA PHE A 178 -2.94 -6.06 -9.29
C PHE A 178 -4.14 -6.48 -10.14
N TYR A 179 -4.78 -5.52 -10.83
CA TYR A 179 -5.93 -5.84 -11.68
C TYR A 179 -5.58 -6.89 -12.74
N GLY A 180 -6.44 -7.91 -12.87
CA GLY A 180 -6.28 -8.98 -13.86
C GLY A 180 -5.19 -10.00 -13.55
N GLU A 181 -4.46 -9.86 -12.44
CA GLU A 181 -3.40 -10.81 -12.06
C GLU A 181 -3.91 -11.81 -11.00
N GLN A 182 -3.57 -13.08 -11.16
CA GLN A 182 -3.87 -14.12 -10.15
C GLN A 182 -2.60 -14.34 -9.31
N ALA A 183 -2.28 -13.37 -8.45
CA ALA A 183 -1.15 -13.45 -7.55
C ALA A 183 -1.65 -13.64 -6.11
N GLU A 184 -1.28 -14.73 -5.46
CA GLU A 184 -1.51 -14.88 -4.02
C GLU A 184 -0.70 -13.82 -3.27
N ASP A 185 -1.32 -13.13 -2.30
CA ASP A 185 -0.64 -12.16 -1.45
C ASP A 185 0.31 -12.83 -0.45
N ARG A 186 1.43 -13.35 -0.98
CA ARG A 186 2.58 -13.79 -0.22
C ARG A 186 3.60 -12.67 -0.11
N ARG A 187 3.16 -11.43 0.08
CA ARG A 187 3.99 -10.21 0.27
C ARG A 187 4.71 -9.70 -0.98
N GLY A 188 4.82 -10.51 -2.03
CA GLY A 188 5.47 -10.15 -3.29
C GLY A 188 4.80 -8.95 -3.95
N SER A 189 3.47 -8.96 -4.02
CA SER A 189 2.67 -7.88 -4.60
C SER A 189 2.89 -6.56 -3.89
N ARG A 190 2.92 -6.53 -2.55
CA ARG A 190 3.21 -5.32 -1.77
C ARG A 190 4.60 -4.76 -2.06
N LYS A 191 5.64 -5.61 -2.05
CA LYS A 191 7.01 -5.18 -2.35
C LYS A 191 7.15 -4.63 -3.77
N GLU A 192 6.48 -5.27 -4.72
CA GLU A 192 6.45 -4.83 -6.12
C GLU A 192 5.70 -3.51 -6.29
N TRP A 193 4.54 -3.35 -5.65
CA TRP A 193 3.77 -2.10 -5.62
C TRP A 193 4.61 -0.93 -5.11
N ILE A 194 5.27 -1.09 -3.96
CA ILE A 194 6.18 -0.08 -3.41
C ILE A 194 7.29 0.27 -4.41
N ARG A 195 7.91 -0.75 -5.03
CA ARG A 195 8.98 -0.54 -6.03
C ARG A 195 8.49 0.26 -7.23
N LEU A 196 7.31 -0.06 -7.77
CA LEU A 196 6.71 0.63 -8.91
C LEU A 196 6.33 2.07 -8.56
N CYS A 197 5.73 2.29 -7.38
CA CYS A 197 5.41 3.62 -6.89
C CYS A 197 6.66 4.48 -6.75
N ASN A 198 7.71 3.99 -6.07
CA ASN A 198 8.96 4.72 -5.91
C ASN A 198 9.56 5.14 -7.26
N GLN A 199 9.63 4.20 -8.21
CA GLN A 199 10.15 4.47 -9.55
C GLN A 199 9.33 5.55 -10.27
N LYS A 200 8.00 5.43 -10.27
CA LYS A 200 7.13 6.37 -10.98
C LYS A 200 7.07 7.73 -10.29
N ILE A 201 7.13 7.77 -8.95
CA ILE A 201 7.21 9.01 -8.17
C ILE A 201 8.47 9.79 -8.54
N GLN A 202 9.62 9.11 -8.56
CA GLN A 202 10.89 9.74 -8.95
C GLN A 202 10.80 10.39 -10.33
N LEU A 203 10.40 9.61 -11.34
CA LEU A 203 10.28 10.04 -12.73
C LEU A 203 9.29 11.21 -12.90
N LYS A 204 8.11 11.11 -12.27
CA LYS A 204 7.02 12.07 -12.49
C LYS A 204 7.17 13.34 -11.66
N TYR A 205 7.66 13.28 -10.43
CA TYR A 205 7.58 14.40 -9.47
C TYR A 205 8.93 15.01 -9.09
N PHE A 206 10.06 14.33 -9.29
CA PHE A 206 11.36 14.81 -8.80
C PHE A 206 12.42 15.02 -9.88
N GLU A 207 12.44 14.24 -10.98
CA GLU A 207 13.45 14.38 -12.04
C GLU A 207 13.48 15.77 -12.71
N GLN A 208 12.31 16.42 -12.79
CA GLN A 208 12.16 17.74 -13.42
C GLN A 208 11.89 18.86 -12.40
N GLY A 209 12.22 18.62 -11.13
CA GLY A 209 11.89 19.52 -10.03
C GLY A 209 10.42 19.43 -9.60
N LEU A 210 10.08 20.19 -8.56
CA LEU A 210 8.74 20.17 -7.95
C LEU A 210 7.69 20.75 -8.90
N LYS A 211 6.51 20.13 -8.90
CA LYS A 211 5.40 20.47 -9.79
C LYS A 211 4.24 21.05 -8.97
N GLU A 212 4.21 22.38 -8.84
CA GLU A 212 3.21 23.08 -8.01
C GLU A 212 1.76 22.82 -8.45
N HIS A 213 1.52 22.69 -9.75
CA HIS A 213 0.18 22.35 -10.27
C HIS A 213 -0.30 20.94 -9.85
N LEU A 214 0.59 20.10 -9.32
CA LEU A 214 0.29 18.79 -8.74
C LEU A 214 0.53 18.77 -7.22
N ALA A 215 0.48 19.93 -6.55
CA ALA A 215 0.84 20.02 -5.13
C ALA A 215 0.03 19.07 -4.23
N SER A 216 -1.23 18.78 -4.54
CA SER A 216 -2.08 17.83 -3.80
C SER A 216 -1.46 16.43 -3.73
N ASP A 217 -0.88 15.96 -4.84
CA ASP A 217 -0.32 14.62 -4.96
C ASP A 217 0.85 14.40 -3.99
N TYR A 218 1.54 15.47 -3.61
CA TYR A 218 2.67 15.39 -2.67
C TYR A 218 2.25 14.90 -1.29
N PHE A 219 0.98 15.04 -0.90
CA PHE A 219 0.45 14.41 0.30
C PHE A 219 0.56 12.89 0.21
N TYR A 220 0.04 12.29 -0.85
CA TYR A 220 0.11 10.85 -1.06
C TYR A 220 1.53 10.36 -1.32
N ILE A 221 2.40 11.17 -1.93
CA ILE A 221 3.82 10.86 -2.07
C ILE A 221 4.50 10.78 -0.69
N GLY A 222 4.17 11.70 0.22
CA GLY A 222 4.69 11.68 1.59
C GLY A 222 4.20 10.46 2.35
N GLN A 223 2.90 10.17 2.26
CA GLN A 223 2.31 8.99 2.87
C GLN A 223 2.91 7.69 2.30
N MET A 224 3.11 7.60 0.99
CA MET A 224 3.78 6.46 0.35
C MET A 224 5.22 6.29 0.79
N ALA A 225 5.98 7.38 0.95
CA ALA A 225 7.33 7.33 1.48
C ALA A 225 7.36 6.78 2.91
N ALA A 226 6.39 7.16 3.74
CA ALA A 226 6.25 6.65 5.10
C ALA A 226 5.84 5.16 5.14
N ILE A 227 4.85 4.77 4.33
CA ILE A 227 4.44 3.36 4.16
C ILE A 227 5.63 2.52 3.71
N THR A 228 6.40 3.01 2.75
CA THR A 228 7.57 2.33 2.21
C THR A 228 8.59 1.99 3.30
N LEU A 229 8.89 2.95 4.18
CA LEU A 229 9.81 2.74 5.28
C LEU A 229 9.25 1.76 6.31
N LEU A 230 8.00 1.95 6.73
CA LEU A 230 7.43 1.13 7.79
C LEU A 230 7.12 -0.29 7.31
N GLN A 231 6.55 -0.50 6.13
CA GLN A 231 6.12 -1.83 5.68
C GLN A 231 7.21 -2.67 4.99
N ASN A 232 8.48 -2.43 5.36
CA ASN A 232 9.66 -3.15 4.89
C ASN A 232 9.80 -3.13 3.34
N GLY A 233 9.56 -1.96 2.75
CA GLY A 233 9.70 -1.69 1.32
C GLY A 233 11.11 -1.29 0.90
N GLN A 234 11.30 -1.09 -0.41
CA GLN A 234 12.54 -0.49 -0.93
C GLN A 234 12.61 0.98 -0.49
N SER A 235 13.69 1.41 0.18
CA SER A 235 13.85 2.79 0.66
C SER A 235 13.53 3.86 -0.41
N PRO A 236 12.77 4.93 -0.05
CA PRO A 236 12.33 5.98 -0.97
C PRO A 236 13.45 7.01 -1.23
N VAL A 237 14.50 6.59 -1.95
CA VAL A 237 15.70 7.39 -2.24
C VAL A 237 15.57 8.32 -3.45
N TYR A 238 14.40 8.94 -3.60
CA TYR A 238 14.08 9.80 -4.75
C TYR A 238 13.98 11.30 -4.41
N PHE A 239 14.16 11.69 -3.14
CA PHE A 239 14.18 13.10 -2.75
C PHE A 239 15.54 13.73 -3.08
N PRO A 240 15.57 14.83 -3.87
CA PRO A 240 16.77 15.65 -3.98
C PRO A 240 17.17 16.21 -2.60
N GLU A 241 18.47 16.41 -2.34
CA GLU A 241 18.94 16.88 -1.03
C GLU A 241 18.31 18.23 -0.64
N THR A 242 18.09 19.14 -1.60
CA THR A 242 17.40 20.41 -1.36
C THR A 242 15.97 20.23 -0.87
N VAL A 243 15.24 19.27 -1.44
CA VAL A 243 13.88 18.91 -1.01
C VAL A 243 13.94 18.27 0.38
N LEU A 244 14.87 17.36 0.61
CA LEU A 244 15.03 16.67 1.89
C LEU A 244 15.28 17.66 3.04
N GLN A 245 16.18 18.62 2.84
CA GLN A 245 16.45 19.68 3.81
C GLN A 245 15.22 20.55 4.06
N ASN A 246 14.49 20.93 3.00
CA ASN A 246 13.28 21.74 3.14
C ASN A 246 12.16 20.99 3.89
N VAL A 247 12.06 19.67 3.72
CA VAL A 247 11.07 18.84 4.40
C VAL A 247 11.38 18.71 5.88
N PHE A 248 12.61 18.31 6.25
CA PHE A 248 12.94 17.91 7.62
C PHE A 248 13.62 19.00 8.47
N THR A 249 14.41 19.87 7.85
CA THR A 249 15.14 20.94 8.56
C THR A 249 14.46 22.31 8.40
N GLY A 250 13.66 22.47 7.35
CA GLY A 250 12.90 23.69 7.09
C GLY A 250 11.74 23.96 8.08
N PRO A 251 11.04 25.08 7.89
CA PRO A 251 9.85 25.42 8.65
C PRO A 251 8.72 24.40 8.42
N TYR A 252 7.90 24.24 9.45
CA TYR A 252 6.70 23.39 9.43
C TYR A 252 5.50 24.18 9.96
N PRO A 253 4.41 24.31 9.17
CA PRO A 253 4.29 23.92 7.77
C PRO A 253 5.18 24.77 6.86
N SER A 254 5.69 24.18 5.78
CA SER A 254 6.45 24.92 4.76
C SER A 254 5.54 25.88 3.98
N THR A 255 6.11 27.00 3.52
CA THR A 255 5.43 27.96 2.63
C THR A 255 5.20 27.39 1.23
N HIS A 256 6.08 26.48 0.77
CA HIS A 256 5.96 25.89 -0.57
C HIS A 256 4.88 24.78 -0.55
N PRO A 257 3.83 24.84 -1.40
CA PRO A 257 2.70 23.91 -1.35
C PRO A 257 3.10 22.43 -1.44
N CYS A 258 3.97 22.07 -2.40
CA CYS A 258 4.47 20.70 -2.53
C CYS A 258 5.18 20.20 -1.27
N ILE A 259 6.06 21.02 -0.67
CA ILE A 259 6.78 20.63 0.55
C ILE A 259 5.82 20.53 1.73
N SER A 260 4.88 21.47 1.87
CA SER A 260 3.87 21.46 2.92
C SER A 260 3.03 20.17 2.89
N ASN A 261 2.53 19.79 1.70
CA ASN A 261 1.77 18.55 1.54
C ASN A 261 2.65 17.31 1.74
N LEU A 262 3.90 17.33 1.28
CA LEU A 262 4.84 16.25 1.51
C LEU A 262 5.11 16.02 3.01
N GLN A 263 5.28 17.11 3.77
CA GLN A 263 5.45 17.06 5.23
C GLN A 263 4.21 16.44 5.89
N LYS A 264 3.01 16.91 5.55
CA LYS A 264 1.74 16.35 6.07
C LYS A 264 1.59 14.86 5.76
N GLY A 265 1.89 14.45 4.54
CA GLY A 265 1.83 13.05 4.13
C GLY A 265 2.77 12.16 4.95
N LEU A 266 4.01 12.61 5.15
CA LEU A 266 4.99 11.90 5.99
C LEU A 266 4.57 11.83 7.46
N ASP A 267 3.87 12.84 7.96
CA ASP A 267 3.42 12.92 9.35
C ASP A 267 2.24 11.97 9.67
N THR A 268 1.51 11.51 8.64
CA THR A 268 0.42 10.51 8.82
C THR A 268 0.86 9.22 9.53
N LEU A 269 2.15 8.90 9.49
CA LEU A 269 2.77 7.77 10.19
C LEU A 269 3.94 8.23 11.08
N GLY A 270 4.02 9.53 11.40
CA GLY A 270 5.03 10.12 12.28
C GLY A 270 6.44 10.23 11.72
N ILE A 271 6.65 9.88 10.45
CA ILE A 271 7.98 9.83 9.84
C ILE A 271 8.59 11.23 9.70
N HIS A 272 7.77 12.24 9.44
CA HIS A 272 8.22 13.63 9.45
C HIS A 272 8.79 14.00 10.82
N THR A 273 7.99 13.81 11.87
CA THR A 273 8.38 14.08 13.26
C THR A 273 9.66 13.33 13.68
N VAL A 274 9.79 12.05 13.34
CA VAL A 274 11.02 11.27 13.58
C VAL A 274 12.23 11.89 12.88
N GLY A 275 12.10 12.20 11.58
CA GLY A 275 13.21 12.76 10.80
C GLY A 275 13.67 14.14 11.27
N ARG A 276 12.77 14.93 11.86
CA ARG A 276 13.14 16.21 12.50
C ARG A 276 13.87 16.02 13.82
N LYS A 277 13.43 15.05 14.64
CA LYS A 277 14.00 14.77 15.96
C LYS A 277 15.36 14.06 15.86
N PHE A 278 15.52 13.17 14.87
CA PHE A 278 16.70 12.33 14.68
C PHE A 278 17.27 12.51 13.27
N SER A 279 18.27 13.38 13.12
CA SER A 279 18.86 13.69 11.81
C SER A 279 19.51 12.46 11.15
N GLN A 280 19.98 11.49 11.92
CA GLN A 280 20.50 10.22 11.40
C GLN A 280 19.39 9.36 10.73
N PHE A 281 18.11 9.59 11.04
CA PHE A 281 17.02 8.87 10.37
C PHE A 281 16.95 9.22 8.87
N LEU A 282 17.46 10.40 8.47
CA LEU A 282 17.49 10.84 7.07
C LEU A 282 18.34 9.94 6.16
N HIS A 283 19.20 9.09 6.73
CA HIS A 283 19.95 8.09 5.97
C HIS A 283 19.05 7.16 5.14
N HIS A 284 17.80 6.92 5.56
CA HIS A 284 16.86 6.08 4.80
C HIS A 284 16.33 6.73 3.52
N PHE A 285 16.43 8.05 3.39
CA PHE A 285 16.00 8.80 2.20
C PHE A 285 17.15 9.13 1.26
N ARG A 286 18.39 8.91 1.71
CA ARG A 286 19.58 9.18 0.91
C ARG A 286 20.02 7.92 0.16
N PRO A 287 20.48 8.05 -1.10
CA PRO A 287 21.17 6.95 -1.75
C PRO A 287 22.34 6.50 -0.86
N SER A 288 22.44 5.19 -0.62
CA SER A 288 23.59 4.67 0.12
C SER A 288 24.87 4.97 -0.68
N GLU A 289 25.83 5.67 -0.06
CA GLU A 289 27.19 5.82 -0.61
C GLU A 289 27.85 4.45 -0.79
N ASN A 290 27.45 3.46 0.01
CA ASN A 290 27.76 2.05 -0.16
C ASN A 290 26.89 1.41 -1.25
N ALA A 291 26.71 2.08 -2.38
CA ALA A 291 26.23 1.42 -3.58
C ALA A 291 27.27 0.36 -3.95
N LYS A 292 27.10 -0.86 -3.38
CA LYS A 292 27.97 -2.02 -3.52
C LYS A 292 28.55 -1.98 -4.92
N LEU A 293 29.88 -1.85 -5.00
CA LEU A 293 30.64 -1.85 -6.23
C LEU A 293 30.16 -3.05 -7.06
N SER A 294 29.22 -2.80 -7.97
CA SER A 294 28.64 -3.88 -8.77
C SER A 294 29.65 -4.21 -9.86
N VAL A 295 29.69 -5.46 -10.32
CA VAL A 295 30.56 -5.86 -11.44
C VAL A 295 30.36 -4.91 -12.63
N LYS A 296 29.13 -4.43 -12.86
CA LYS A 296 28.82 -3.43 -13.90
C LYS A 296 29.46 -2.06 -13.65
N LYS A 297 29.44 -1.56 -12.39
CA LYS A 297 30.15 -0.32 -12.02
C LYS A 297 31.67 -0.48 -12.10
N LEU A 298 32.18 -1.63 -11.68
CA LEU A 298 33.61 -1.96 -11.77
C LEU A 298 34.08 -2.01 -13.23
N LEU A 299 33.32 -2.67 -14.13
CA LEU A 299 33.63 -2.72 -15.56
C LEU A 299 33.61 -1.32 -16.22
N HIS A 300 32.72 -0.43 -15.76
CA HIS A 300 32.68 0.96 -16.22
C HIS A 300 33.85 1.81 -15.72
N LEU A 301 34.40 1.51 -14.54
CA LEU A 301 35.58 2.18 -14.00
C LEU A 301 36.88 1.62 -14.60
N LEU A 302 36.90 0.32 -14.88
CA LEU A 302 38.03 -0.41 -15.43
C LEU A 302 37.95 -0.54 -16.95
N ILE A 303 37.52 0.50 -17.67
CA ILE A 303 37.54 0.48 -19.15
C ILE A 303 38.98 0.15 -19.57
N PRO A 304 39.23 -1.04 -20.14
CA PRO A 304 40.59 -1.44 -20.43
C PRO A 304 41.11 -0.58 -21.58
N LYS A 305 42.12 0.24 -21.29
CA LYS A 305 42.91 0.89 -22.34
C LYS A 305 43.86 -0.15 -22.92
N PHE A 306 43.38 -0.89 -23.92
CA PHE A 306 44.23 -1.83 -24.63
C PHE A 306 45.30 -1.07 -25.42
N SER A 307 46.57 -1.44 -25.25
CA SER A 307 47.65 -0.91 -26.08
C SER A 307 47.50 -1.40 -27.52
N GLU A 308 47.86 -0.58 -28.50
CA GLU A 308 47.82 -0.96 -29.93
C GLU A 308 48.58 -2.25 -30.26
N LYS A 309 49.62 -2.60 -29.48
CA LYS A 309 50.43 -3.81 -29.68
C LYS A 309 49.74 -5.12 -29.28
N GLY A 310 48.56 -5.07 -28.65
CA GLY A 310 47.86 -6.25 -28.12
C GLY A 310 46.37 -6.32 -28.47
N SER A 311 45.88 -5.47 -29.37
CA SER A 311 44.48 -5.52 -29.80
C SER A 311 44.29 -6.58 -30.89
N ASN A 312 43.41 -7.57 -30.66
CA ASN A 312 42.97 -8.56 -31.66
C ASN A 312 42.03 -7.96 -32.73
N SER A 313 42.05 -6.65 -32.92
CA SER A 313 41.38 -6.01 -34.05
C SER A 313 42.01 -6.51 -35.34
N LEU A 314 41.28 -7.37 -36.06
CA LEU A 314 41.56 -7.75 -37.44
C LEU A 314 41.77 -6.48 -38.26
N LYS A 315 43.01 -6.25 -38.69
CA LYS A 315 43.34 -5.24 -39.67
C LYS A 315 42.83 -5.74 -41.02
N TYR A 316 41.72 -5.18 -41.50
CA TYR A 316 41.32 -5.23 -42.89
C TYR A 316 41.78 -3.94 -43.58
#